data_AF-A0A658NJR0-F1
#
_entry.id   AF-A0A658NJR0-F1
#
_cell.length_a   1.000
_cell.length_b   1.000
_cell.length_c   1.000
_cell.angle_alpha   90.00
_cell.angle_beta   90.00
_cell.angle_gamma   90.00
#
_symmetry.space_group_name_H-M   'P 1'
#
loop_
_entity.id
_entity.type
_entity.pdbx_description
1 polymer ?
#
loop_
_entity_poly.entity_id
_entity_poly.type
_entity_poly.pdbx_seq_one_letter_code
_entity_poly.pdbx_strand_id
1 'polypeptide(L)'
;EESNLHRVADPAAGSGLVDTETTQLAELAWAEVQAIEAEGGMLAVLRTGAFHAQVTATAKKRLEAIAKRREPVTGVSEFPNILEGSV
;
A
#
# COMPACT_ATOMS: atom_id res chain seq x y z
N GLU A 1 27.16 7.45 3.26
CA GLU A 1 27.98 8.39 4.06
C GLU A 1 27.15 9.47 4.77
N GLU A 2 26.34 10.28 4.08
CA GLU A 2 25.76 11.48 4.72
C GLU A 2 24.63 11.20 5.74
N SER A 3 23.69 10.30 5.43
CA SER A 3 22.56 10.02 6.32
C SER A 3 22.87 9.05 7.46
N ASN A 4 23.98 8.29 7.36
CA ASN A 4 24.42 7.29 8.34
C ASN A 4 23.40 6.17 8.70
N LEU A 5 22.29 6.06 7.97
CA LEU A 5 21.22 5.08 8.28
C LEU A 5 21.68 3.62 8.29
N HIS A 6 22.70 3.30 7.48
CA HIS A 6 23.28 1.95 7.38
C HIS A 6 24.10 1.52 8.60
N ARG A 7 24.43 2.43 9.54
CA ARG A 7 25.31 2.11 10.68
C ARG A 7 24.63 1.23 11.73
N VAL A 8 23.30 1.13 11.70
CA VAL A 8 22.49 0.28 12.58
C VAL A 8 21.63 -0.62 11.70
N ALA A 9 21.56 -1.90 12.06
CA ALA A 9 20.86 -2.91 11.26
C ALA A 9 19.34 -2.68 11.16
N ASP A 10 18.71 -2.35 12.29
CA ASP A 10 17.30 -1.97 12.36
C ASP A 10 17.14 -0.75 13.30
N PRO A 11 17.17 0.48 12.76
CA PRO A 11 17.05 1.68 13.57
C PRO A 11 15.63 1.92 14.10
N ALA A 12 14.62 1.18 13.61
CA ALA A 12 13.23 1.34 14.04
C ALA A 12 12.83 0.36 15.16
N ALA A 13 13.63 -0.69 15.41
CA ALA A 13 13.38 -1.67 16.45
C ALA A 13 13.15 -1.02 17.83
N GLY A 14 12.08 -1.42 18.52
CA GLY A 14 11.70 -0.86 19.82
C GLY A 14 10.89 0.44 19.73
N SER A 15 10.62 0.93 18.52
CA SER A 15 9.68 2.02 18.30
C SER A 15 8.26 1.53 18.57
N GLY A 16 7.62 2.09 19.61
CA GLY A 16 6.24 1.73 19.94
C GLY A 16 5.25 1.90 18.78
N LEU A 17 5.47 2.84 17.86
CA LEU A 17 4.64 3.00 16.66
C LEU A 17 4.93 1.90 15.63
N VAL A 18 6.20 1.76 15.22
CA VAL A 18 6.57 0.85 14.12
C VAL A 18 6.34 -0.61 14.54
N ASP A 19 6.64 -0.97 15.79
CA ASP A 19 6.39 -2.33 16.30
C ASP A 19 4.90 -2.65 16.35
N THR A 20 4.07 -1.67 16.74
CA THR A 20 2.61 -1.82 16.75
C THR A 20 2.06 -1.99 15.34
N GLU A 21 2.46 -1.13 14.39
CA GLU A 21 2.03 -1.23 13.00
C GLU A 21 2.53 -2.52 12.33
N THR A 22 3.75 -2.95 12.64
CA THR A 22 4.33 -4.22 12.16
C THR A 22 3.48 -5.40 12.63
N THR A 23 3.11 -5.42 13.91
CA THR A 23 2.28 -6.49 14.48
C THR A 23 0.91 -6.51 13.83
N GLN A 24 0.23 -5.36 13.72
CA GLN A 24 -1.08 -5.27 13.10
C GLN A 24 -1.06 -5.67 11.62
N LEU A 25 -0.04 -5.24 10.88
CA LEU A 25 0.12 -5.62 9.48
C LEU A 25 0.30 -7.14 9.34
N ALA A 26 1.12 -7.75 10.20
CA ALA A 26 1.35 -9.19 10.19
C ALA A 26 0.05 -9.97 10.50
N GLU A 27 -0.72 -9.54 11.50
CA GLU A 27 -2.01 -10.16 11.85
C GLU A 27 -3.02 -10.09 10.69
N LEU A 28 -3.17 -8.92 10.08
CA LEU A 28 -4.07 -8.72 8.94
C LEU A 28 -3.63 -9.56 7.73
N ALA A 29 -2.34 -9.52 7.38
CA ALA A 29 -1.82 -10.28 6.24
C ALA A 29 -1.96 -11.79 6.47
N TRP A 30 -1.73 -12.26 7.70
CA TRP A 30 -1.86 -13.68 8.03
C TRP A 30 -3.31 -14.18 7.88
N ALA A 31 -4.29 -13.38 8.30
CA ALA A 31 -5.70 -13.71 8.10
C ALA A 31 -6.05 -13.84 6.60
N GLU A 32 -5.54 -12.94 5.76
CA GLU A 32 -5.76 -13.01 4.30
C GLU A 32 -5.10 -14.26 3.68
N VAL A 33 -3.89 -14.62 4.11
CA VAL A 33 -3.23 -15.85 3.65
C VAL A 33 -4.06 -17.08 4.03
N GLN A 34 -4.56 -17.13 5.26
CA GLN A 34 -5.41 -18.24 5.71
C GLN A 34 -6.73 -18.32 4.91
N ALA A 35 -7.34 -17.19 4.58
CA ALA A 35 -8.53 -17.15 3.73
C ALA A 35 -8.25 -17.69 2.32
N ILE A 36 -7.13 -17.27 1.71
CA ILE A 36 -6.70 -17.77 0.39
C ILE A 36 -6.48 -19.29 0.42
N GLU A 37 -5.80 -19.81 1.45
CA GLU A 37 -5.58 -21.25 1.59
C GLU A 37 -6.90 -22.01 1.79
N ALA A 38 -7.85 -21.47 2.55
CA ALA A 38 -9.18 -22.05 2.72
C ALA A 38 -10.00 -22.10 1.41
N GLU A 39 -9.74 -21.19 0.47
CA GLU A 39 -10.34 -21.17 -0.87
C GLU A 39 -9.64 -22.09 -1.88
N GLY A 40 -8.66 -22.90 -1.44
CA GLY A 40 -7.92 -23.83 -2.29
C GLY A 40 -6.60 -23.27 -2.84
N GLY A 41 -6.09 -22.22 -2.21
CA GLY A 41 -4.78 -21.63 -2.50
C GLY A 41 -4.80 -20.57 -3.59
N MET A 42 -3.69 -19.84 -3.72
CA MET A 42 -3.59 -18.64 -4.57
C MET A 42 -4.02 -18.87 -6.03
N LEU A 43 -3.63 -20.01 -6.63
CA LEU A 43 -4.00 -20.30 -8.03
C LEU A 43 -5.52 -20.46 -8.22
N ALA A 44 -6.23 -21.02 -7.24
CA ALA A 44 -7.68 -21.16 -7.30
C ALA A 44 -8.35 -19.78 -7.24
N VAL A 45 -7.95 -18.95 -6.27
CA VAL A 45 -8.47 -17.58 -6.09
C VAL A 45 -8.18 -16.70 -7.31
N LEU A 46 -6.99 -16.80 -7.91
CA LEU A 46 -6.66 -16.04 -9.12
C LEU A 46 -7.55 -16.44 -10.30
N ARG A 47 -7.86 -17.73 -10.45
CA ARG A 47 -8.73 -18.22 -11.54
C ARG A 47 -10.18 -17.77 -11.41
N THR A 48 -10.67 -17.52 -10.20
CA THR A 48 -12.02 -16.93 -10.02
C THR A 48 -12.06 -15.45 -10.37
N GLY A 49 -10.91 -14.77 -10.40
CA GLY A 49 -10.79 -13.33 -10.59
C GLY A 49 -11.13 -12.49 -9.35
N ALA A 50 -11.49 -13.13 -8.23
CA ALA A 50 -11.90 -12.43 -7.01
C ALA A 50 -10.78 -11.53 -6.45
N PHE A 51 -9.54 -12.04 -6.41
CA PHE A 51 -8.39 -11.27 -5.93
C PHE A 51 -8.15 -10.00 -6.77
N HIS A 52 -8.19 -10.12 -8.10
CA HIS A 52 -8.05 -8.98 -9.02
C HIS A 52 -9.17 -7.95 -8.83
N ALA A 53 -10.40 -8.40 -8.61
CA ALA A 53 -11.54 -7.52 -8.36
C ALA A 53 -11.35 -6.71 -7.06
N GLN A 54 -10.87 -7.35 -5.98
CA GLN A 54 -10.57 -6.68 -4.72
C GLN A 54 -9.47 -5.61 -4.87
N VAL A 55 -8.35 -5.95 -5.51
CA VAL A 55 -7.24 -5.01 -5.77
C VAL A 55 -7.73 -3.83 -6.62
N THR A 56 -8.51 -4.10 -7.67
CA THR A 56 -9.06 -3.07 -8.56
C THR A 56 -10.01 -2.14 -7.80
N ALA A 57 -10.83 -2.67 -6.89
CA ALA A 57 -11.71 -1.85 -6.07
C ALA A 57 -10.92 -0.90 -5.15
N THR A 58 -9.83 -1.37 -4.53
CA THR A 58 -8.94 -0.53 -3.72
C THR A 58 -8.28 0.55 -4.56
N ALA A 59 -7.74 0.20 -5.74
CA ALA A 59 -7.14 1.15 -6.66
C ALA A 59 -8.15 2.23 -7.12
N LYS A 60 -9.38 1.82 -7.46
CA LYS A 60 -10.45 2.74 -7.86
C LYS A 60 -10.80 3.72 -6.73
N LYS A 61 -10.96 3.23 -5.50
CA LYS A 61 -11.23 4.11 -4.33
C LYS A 61 -10.12 5.15 -4.16
N ARG A 62 -8.86 4.74 -4.31
CA ARG A 62 -7.71 5.65 -4.24
C ARG A 62 -7.75 6.71 -5.34
N LEU A 63 -7.96 6.31 -6.59
CA LEU A 63 -8.07 7.23 -7.73
C LEU A 63 -9.22 8.22 -7.55
N GLU A 64 -10.36 7.76 -7.03
CA GLU A 64 -11.49 8.64 -6.71
C GLU A 64 -11.15 9.64 -5.59
N ALA A 65 -10.41 9.20 -4.55
CA ALA A 65 -9.95 10.08 -3.48
C ALA A 65 -8.98 11.15 -4.01
N ILE A 66 -8.05 10.77 -4.88
CA ILE A 66 -7.12 11.70 -5.55
C ILE A 66 -7.88 12.68 -6.44
N ALA A 67 -8.80 12.20 -7.28
CA ALA A 67 -9.61 13.04 -8.17
C ALA A 67 -10.47 14.04 -7.40
N LYS A 68 -10.98 13.65 -6.22
CA LYS A 68 -11.73 14.50 -5.29
C LYS A 68 -10.84 15.31 -4.34
N ARG A 69 -9.51 15.25 -4.51
CA ARG A 69 -8.50 15.94 -3.68
C ARG A 69 -8.59 15.63 -2.18
N ARG A 70 -9.10 14.45 -1.82
CA ARG A 70 -9.09 13.93 -0.44
C ARG A 70 -7.75 13.29 -0.10
N GLU A 71 -7.08 12.74 -1.10
CA GLU A 71 -5.69 12.28 -1.01
C GLU A 71 -4.86 13.21 -1.93
N PRO A 72 -4.17 14.21 -1.37
CA PRO A 72 -3.42 15.16 -2.16
C PRO A 72 -2.19 14.52 -2.80
N VAL A 73 -1.94 14.88 -4.05
CA VAL A 73 -0.74 14.51 -4.81
C VAL A 73 -0.15 15.81 -5.35
N THR A 74 0.93 16.25 -4.71
CA THR A 74 1.64 17.47 -5.09
C THR A 74 2.12 17.41 -6.54
N GLY A 75 1.89 18.49 -7.29
CA GLY A 75 2.17 18.56 -8.72
C GLY A 75 1.06 17.99 -9.61
N VAL A 76 0.10 17.25 -9.06
CA VAL A 76 -0.99 16.61 -9.82
C VAL A 76 -2.36 17.13 -9.39
N SER A 77 -2.85 16.69 -8.22
CA SER A 77 -4.14 17.11 -7.69
C SER A 77 -4.03 18.37 -6.82
N GLU A 78 -2.84 18.62 -6.26
CA GLU A 78 -2.51 19.80 -5.48
C GLU A 78 -1.29 20.52 -6.08
N PHE A 79 -1.38 21.84 -6.27
CA PHE A 79 -0.30 22.67 -6.82
C PHE A 79 0.29 22.20 -8.17
N PRO A 80 -0.53 21.97 -9.22
CA PRO A 80 -0.01 21.56 -10.53
C PRO A 80 0.78 22.69 -11.20
N ASN A 81 1.87 22.35 -11.88
CA ASN A 81 2.60 23.29 -12.73
C ASN A 81 1.87 23.44 -14.08
N ILE A 82 1.09 24.51 -14.23
CA ILE A 82 0.32 24.80 -15.45
C ILE A 82 1.18 25.14 -16.68
N LEU A 83 2.50 25.33 -16.49
CA LEU A 83 3.46 25.60 -17.57
C LEU A 83 4.24 24.35 -18.00
N GLU A 84 3.93 23.18 -17.44
CA GLU A 84 4.55 21.93 -17.85
C GLU A 84 4.20 21.61 -19.31
N GLY A 85 5.22 21.46 -20.15
CA GLY A 85 5.06 21.12 -21.57
C GLY A 85 4.74 19.63 -21.75
N SER A 86 4.08 19.28 -22.85
CA SER A 86 3.89 17.87 -23.21
C SER A 86 5.25 17.23 -23.47
N VAL A 87 5.60 16.22 -22.66
CA VAL A 87 6.71 15.30 -22.92
C VAL A 87 6.41 14.36 -24.09
#